data_AF-A0A916IFD5-F1
#
_entry.id   AF-A0A916IFD5-F1
#
_cell.length_a   1.000
_cell.length_b   1.000
_cell.length_c   1.000
_cell.angle_alpha   90.00
_cell.angle_beta   90.00
_cell.angle_gamma   90.00
#
_symmetry.space_group_name_H-M   'P 1'
#
loop_
_entity.id
_entity.type
_entity.pdbx_description
1 polymer ?
#
loop_
_entity_poly.entity_id
_entity_poly.type
_entity_poly.pdbx_seq_one_letter_code
_entity_poly.pdbx_strand_id
1 'polypeptide(L)'
;MRASPIHDPTVPPLAGAATEKRDTTCYMCACRCGIRVHLRDGEVRYIEGNPDHPLNQGVICAKGSSGIMKQYSPARLTTPLRRKPGTERGDAQFEEISWDETFALLEERLAKIRATDPKQFALFTGRDQMQALTGLFARQFGTPNYAAHGGFCSVNMAAGMIYTIGGSFWEFGGPDLDRAKLFVMIGTAEDHHSNPMKIALAKFKRKGGRFIAINPVRSGYAAIADEWVPIKPGTDGALLLALIHEMIALGLYDRDFIARYTNAGQLVNQDAASDEFGLMLRNPEGDVVNPLRPHNFYWWDRLTHAPVADHAEGADPALLGHFTMPDGTPAVPAFQLLEERVKPYTPEWAAEITGIPAATIRRLAHEMGITARDQRIELPIAWTDCWGRKHDSVTGNPVAFHAMRGLAAHSNGFHTVRSLAILMSLLGTIDRPGGFRHKAPYPRAVPPNARPPRGPEAVKPGTPLNGAPLGWPESPEDLFVDAHGEPVRIDKGFSWEHPLSAHGLMHNVITNAWRGDPYRIDTLLIFMANMAWNSTMNTSEVRRMLNDKHEDGEYKIPFLVV
;
A
#
# COMPACT_ATOMS: atom_id res chain seq x y z
N MET A 1 -38.56 -20.16 -16.32
CA MET A 1 -38.03 -20.84 -17.54
C MET A 1 -36.61 -21.26 -17.24
N ARG A 2 -36.22 -22.52 -17.50
CA ARG A 2 -34.81 -22.92 -17.39
C ARG A 2 -34.05 -22.20 -18.51
N ALA A 3 -33.08 -21.36 -18.16
CA ALA A 3 -32.25 -20.70 -19.15
C ALA A 3 -31.50 -21.76 -19.95
N SER A 4 -31.60 -21.71 -21.29
CA SER A 4 -30.75 -22.53 -22.15
C SER A 4 -29.29 -22.24 -21.80
N PRO A 5 -28.42 -23.28 -21.68
CA PRO A 5 -27.01 -23.05 -21.39
C PRO A 5 -26.42 -22.17 -22.49
N ILE A 6 -25.64 -21.15 -22.08
CA ILE A 6 -24.94 -20.22 -23.00
C ILE A 6 -24.06 -21.01 -24.00
N HIS A 7 -23.61 -22.20 -23.60
CA HIS A 7 -22.90 -23.14 -24.44
C HIS A 7 -23.21 -24.58 -24.00
N ASP A 8 -23.64 -25.43 -24.94
CA ASP A 8 -23.72 -26.87 -24.74
C ASP A 8 -22.47 -27.53 -25.34
N PRO A 9 -21.55 -28.07 -24.51
CA PRO A 9 -20.32 -28.69 -24.98
C PRO A 9 -20.53 -30.03 -25.68
N THR A 10 -21.75 -30.57 -25.68
CA THR A 10 -22.08 -31.86 -26.31
C THR A 10 -22.66 -31.71 -27.72
N VAL A 11 -22.99 -30.48 -28.13
CA VAL A 11 -23.51 -30.20 -29.48
C VAL A 11 -22.35 -30.27 -30.50
N PRO A 12 -22.58 -30.87 -31.69
CA PRO A 12 -21.57 -30.89 -32.75
C PRO A 12 -21.06 -29.48 -33.09
N PRO A 13 -19.78 -29.33 -33.47
CA PRO A 13 -19.25 -28.06 -33.96
C PRO A 13 -20.13 -27.52 -35.10
N LEU A 14 -20.49 -26.23 -35.03
CA LEU A 14 -21.28 -25.58 -36.06
C LEU A 14 -20.49 -25.56 -37.39
N ALA A 15 -21.00 -26.26 -38.40
CA ALA A 15 -20.37 -26.31 -39.72
C ALA A 15 -20.32 -24.90 -40.34
N GLY A 16 -19.12 -24.45 -40.72
CA GLY A 16 -18.90 -23.14 -41.32
C GLY A 16 -18.71 -21.97 -40.34
N ALA A 17 -18.75 -22.21 -39.02
CA ALA A 17 -18.52 -21.15 -38.05
C ALA A 17 -17.08 -20.63 -38.08
N ALA A 18 -16.92 -19.31 -38.08
CA ALA A 18 -15.61 -18.68 -38.00
C ALA A 18 -15.07 -18.81 -36.58
N THR A 19 -13.91 -19.44 -36.42
CA THR A 19 -13.26 -19.59 -35.11
C THR A 19 -12.02 -18.72 -35.02
N GLU A 20 -11.88 -18.02 -33.90
CA GLU A 20 -10.74 -17.15 -33.65
C GLU A 20 -10.23 -17.32 -32.22
N LYS A 21 -8.92 -17.13 -32.04
CA LYS A 21 -8.29 -17.05 -30.71
C LYS A 21 -7.70 -15.66 -30.55
N ARG A 22 -8.04 -15.00 -29.43
CA ARG A 22 -7.49 -13.70 -29.05
C ARG A 22 -6.80 -13.81 -27.70
N ASP A 23 -5.54 -13.41 -27.64
CA ASP A 23 -4.81 -13.35 -26.38
C ASP A 23 -5.03 -11.98 -25.74
N THR A 24 -5.33 -11.96 -24.44
CA THR A 24 -5.57 -10.75 -23.66
C THR A 24 -5.27 -11.01 -22.17
N THR A 25 -5.67 -10.09 -21.29
CA THR A 25 -5.39 -10.14 -19.85
C THR A 25 -6.69 -10.31 -19.06
N CYS A 26 -6.67 -11.20 -18.07
CA CYS A 26 -7.79 -11.35 -17.14
C CYS A 26 -7.89 -10.16 -16.17
N TYR A 27 -9.04 -9.50 -16.17
CA TYR A 27 -9.36 -8.38 -15.27
C TYR A 27 -10.15 -8.76 -14.02
N MET A 28 -10.31 -10.05 -13.72
CA MET A 28 -11.11 -10.53 -12.58
C MET A 28 -10.41 -10.40 -11.22
N CYS A 29 -9.08 -10.21 -11.19
CA CYS A 29 -8.33 -9.97 -9.96
C CYS A 29 -7.08 -9.13 -10.23
N ALA A 30 -6.29 -8.91 -9.19
CA ALA A 30 -5.06 -8.13 -9.22
C ALA A 30 -3.93 -8.76 -10.06
N CYS A 31 -3.93 -10.10 -10.24
CA CYS A 31 -2.77 -10.83 -10.76
C CYS A 31 -2.52 -10.65 -12.27
N ARG A 32 -3.50 -10.14 -13.04
CA ARG A 32 -3.38 -9.88 -14.48
C ARG A 32 -2.85 -11.08 -15.27
N CYS A 33 -3.37 -12.28 -14.97
CA CYS A 33 -3.01 -13.49 -15.71
C CYS A 33 -3.33 -13.31 -17.20
N GLY A 34 -2.43 -13.74 -18.08
CA GLY A 34 -2.70 -13.82 -19.51
C GLY A 34 -3.71 -14.92 -19.79
N ILE A 35 -4.65 -14.62 -20.67
CA ILE A 35 -5.72 -15.51 -21.08
C ILE A 35 -5.81 -15.59 -22.59
N ARG A 36 -6.31 -16.71 -23.07
CA ARG A 36 -6.64 -16.95 -24.47
C ARG A 36 -8.14 -17.13 -24.56
N VAL A 37 -8.77 -16.23 -25.31
CA VAL A 37 -10.22 -16.18 -25.51
C VAL A 37 -10.54 -16.82 -26.85
N HIS A 38 -11.38 -17.85 -26.81
CA HIS A 38 -11.86 -18.55 -28.01
C HIS A 38 -13.20 -17.96 -28.41
N LEU A 39 -13.24 -17.48 -29.65
CA LEU A 39 -14.40 -16.86 -30.27
C LEU A 39 -14.99 -17.81 -31.32
N ARG A 40 -16.31 -17.79 -31.45
CA ARG A 40 -17.05 -18.42 -32.54
C ARG A 40 -18.06 -17.42 -33.08
N ASP A 41 -17.89 -17.04 -34.34
CA ASP A 41 -18.68 -16.01 -35.02
C ASP A 41 -18.67 -14.67 -34.26
N GLY A 42 -17.50 -14.29 -33.74
CA GLY A 42 -17.32 -13.06 -32.96
C GLY A 42 -17.77 -13.15 -31.50
N GLU A 43 -18.41 -14.24 -31.08
CA GLU A 43 -18.89 -14.42 -29.70
C GLU A 43 -17.93 -15.25 -28.84
N VAL A 44 -17.75 -14.86 -27.57
CA VAL A 44 -16.92 -15.57 -26.60
C VAL A 44 -17.54 -16.92 -26.27
N ARG A 45 -16.75 -18.00 -26.40
CA ARG A 45 -17.18 -19.37 -26.07
C ARG A 45 -16.41 -19.98 -24.92
N TYR A 46 -15.11 -19.74 -24.87
CA TYR A 46 -14.24 -20.36 -23.89
C TYR A 46 -13.06 -19.45 -23.55
N ILE A 47 -12.62 -19.50 -22.28
CA ILE A 47 -11.47 -18.75 -21.78
C ILE A 47 -10.55 -19.74 -21.09
N GLU A 48 -9.29 -19.80 -21.54
CA GLU A 48 -8.23 -20.54 -20.89
C GLU A 48 -7.07 -19.61 -20.52
N GLY A 49 -6.13 -20.10 -19.70
CA GLY A 49 -4.90 -19.36 -19.45
C GLY A 49 -3.99 -19.41 -20.68
N ASN A 50 -3.32 -18.30 -20.99
CA ASN A 50 -2.33 -18.24 -22.07
C ASN A 50 -1.02 -18.93 -21.62
N PRO A 51 -0.59 -20.04 -22.25
CA PRO A 51 0.67 -20.73 -21.92
C PRO A 51 1.91 -19.85 -22.12
N ASP A 52 1.85 -18.92 -23.07
CA ASP A 52 2.96 -18.06 -23.48
C ASP A 52 3.11 -16.84 -22.56
N HIS A 53 2.16 -16.61 -21.65
CA HIS A 53 2.17 -15.46 -20.78
C HIS A 53 3.14 -15.64 -19.59
N PRO A 54 4.07 -14.69 -19.34
CA PRO A 54 5.19 -14.89 -18.42
C PRO A 54 4.76 -15.07 -16.95
N LEU A 55 3.63 -14.50 -16.55
CA LEU A 55 3.19 -14.53 -15.14
C LEU A 55 2.56 -15.87 -14.73
N ASN A 56 1.71 -16.43 -15.58
CA ASN A 56 0.84 -17.54 -15.19
C ASN A 56 1.05 -18.81 -16.01
N GLN A 57 1.75 -18.75 -17.16
CA GLN A 57 2.18 -19.92 -17.92
C GLN A 57 1.04 -20.93 -18.16
N GLY A 58 -0.13 -20.42 -18.57
CA GLY A 58 -1.32 -21.24 -18.83
C GLY A 58 -2.22 -21.51 -17.61
N VAL A 59 -1.75 -21.29 -16.38
CA VAL A 59 -2.57 -21.51 -15.17
C VAL A 59 -3.59 -20.40 -15.01
N ILE A 60 -4.87 -20.75 -14.90
CA ILE A 60 -5.98 -19.81 -14.68
C ILE A 60 -6.85 -20.30 -13.52
N CYS A 61 -7.40 -19.37 -12.72
CA CYS A 61 -8.29 -19.71 -11.62
C CYS A 61 -9.75 -19.85 -12.09
N ALA A 62 -10.61 -20.39 -11.23
CA ALA A 62 -12.04 -20.55 -11.52
C ALA A 62 -12.71 -19.22 -11.93
N LYS A 63 -12.38 -18.10 -11.25
CA LYS A 63 -12.89 -16.77 -11.58
C LYS A 63 -12.45 -16.27 -12.96
N GLY A 64 -11.23 -16.60 -13.38
CA GLY A 64 -10.74 -16.24 -14.71
C GLY A 64 -11.42 -17.06 -15.81
N SER A 65 -11.54 -18.37 -15.57
CA SER A 65 -12.19 -19.31 -16.49
C SER A 65 -13.67 -19.00 -16.67
N SER A 66 -14.34 -18.50 -15.63
CA SER A 66 -15.75 -18.09 -15.67
C SER A 66 -15.98 -16.66 -16.18
N GLY A 67 -14.95 -15.98 -16.72
CA GLY A 67 -15.05 -14.59 -17.20
C GLY A 67 -16.16 -14.35 -18.22
N ILE A 68 -16.52 -15.38 -19.01
CA ILE A 68 -17.65 -15.37 -19.95
C ILE A 68 -18.98 -15.01 -19.27
N MET A 69 -19.21 -15.44 -18.03
CA MET A 69 -20.43 -15.16 -17.28
C MET A 69 -20.60 -13.67 -16.96
N LYS A 70 -19.49 -12.93 -16.86
CA LYS A 70 -19.53 -11.46 -16.69
C LYS A 70 -19.94 -10.77 -17.99
N GLN A 71 -19.41 -11.22 -19.13
CA GLN A 71 -19.66 -10.60 -20.44
C GLN A 71 -21.14 -10.70 -20.85
N TYR A 72 -21.76 -11.84 -20.57
CA TYR A 72 -23.16 -12.16 -20.91
C TYR A 72 -24.09 -12.13 -19.69
N SER A 73 -23.67 -11.49 -18.59
CA SER A 73 -24.54 -11.36 -17.41
C SER A 73 -25.79 -10.56 -17.77
N PRO A 74 -27.00 -11.02 -17.40
CA PRO A 74 -28.22 -10.23 -17.57
C PRO A 74 -28.22 -8.96 -16.71
N ALA A 75 -27.35 -8.88 -15.69
CA ALA A 75 -27.16 -7.70 -14.85
C ALA A 75 -26.12 -6.71 -15.41
N ARG A 76 -25.57 -6.95 -16.61
CA ARG A 76 -24.59 -6.05 -17.23
C ARG A 76 -25.27 -4.77 -17.69
N LEU A 77 -24.80 -3.63 -17.18
CA LEU A 77 -25.20 -2.31 -17.68
C LEU A 77 -24.60 -2.07 -19.08
N THR A 78 -25.46 -1.75 -20.04
CA THR A 78 -25.10 -1.48 -21.44
C THR A 78 -25.35 -0.03 -21.85
N THR A 79 -26.18 0.71 -21.11
CA THR A 79 -26.50 2.12 -21.34
C THR A 79 -26.54 2.86 -20.00
N PRO A 80 -26.35 4.19 -19.99
CA PRO A 80 -26.54 4.99 -18.78
C PRO A 80 -27.99 4.92 -18.27
N LEU A 81 -28.14 4.97 -16.95
CA LEU A 81 -29.43 4.89 -16.26
C LEU A 81 -29.63 6.11 -15.37
N ARG A 82 -30.81 6.74 -15.45
CA ARG A 82 -31.24 7.82 -14.55
C ARG A 82 -32.32 7.30 -13.61
N ARG A 83 -32.23 7.63 -12.33
CA ARG A 83 -33.30 7.30 -11.36
C ARG A 83 -34.58 8.05 -11.75
N LYS A 84 -35.72 7.36 -11.78
CA LYS A 84 -36.99 7.97 -12.16
C LYS A 84 -37.41 9.08 -11.16
N PRO A 85 -37.96 10.20 -11.64
CA PRO A 85 -38.57 11.21 -10.77
C PRO A 85 -39.62 10.59 -9.83
N GLY A 86 -39.69 11.07 -8.58
CA GLY A 86 -40.64 10.58 -7.58
C GLY A 86 -40.29 9.24 -6.92
N THR A 87 -39.10 8.67 -7.18
CA THR A 87 -38.61 7.42 -6.54
C THR A 87 -37.42 7.68 -5.63
N GLU A 88 -37.15 6.82 -4.65
CA GLU A 88 -36.05 6.98 -3.69
C GLU A 88 -34.76 6.26 -4.12
N ARG A 89 -33.62 6.63 -3.51
CA ARG A 89 -32.33 5.95 -3.77
C ARG A 89 -32.36 4.53 -3.17
N GLY A 90 -32.46 3.54 -4.05
CA GLY A 90 -32.49 2.13 -3.67
C GLY A 90 -33.75 1.40 -4.10
N ASP A 91 -34.73 2.10 -4.67
CA ASP A 91 -35.97 1.50 -5.20
C ASP A 91 -35.78 0.73 -6.51
N ALA A 92 -34.56 0.76 -7.06
CA ALA A 92 -34.19 0.15 -8.34
C ALA A 92 -35.06 0.60 -9.53
N GLN A 93 -35.64 1.81 -9.46
CA GLN A 93 -36.46 2.39 -10.52
C GLN A 93 -35.65 3.37 -11.37
N PHE A 94 -35.25 2.90 -12.55
CA PHE A 94 -34.45 3.66 -13.49
C PHE A 94 -35.13 3.76 -14.86
N GLU A 95 -34.80 4.82 -15.58
CA GLU A 95 -35.04 4.97 -17.01
C GLU A 95 -33.69 5.01 -17.74
N GLU A 96 -33.66 4.47 -18.95
CA GLU A 96 -32.49 4.57 -19.82
C GLU A 96 -32.38 5.98 -20.38
N ILE A 97 -31.18 6.55 -20.38
CA ILE A 97 -30.88 7.82 -21.03
C ILE A 97 -29.70 7.65 -21.98
N SER A 98 -29.57 8.55 -22.95
CA SER A 98 -28.45 8.50 -23.90
C SER A 98 -27.15 8.96 -23.25
N TRP A 99 -26.02 8.62 -23.87
CA TRP A 99 -24.73 9.17 -23.46
C TRP A 99 -24.67 10.69 -23.61
N ASP A 100 -25.24 11.25 -24.68
CA ASP A 100 -25.27 12.70 -24.89
C ASP A 100 -26.05 13.42 -23.78
N GLU A 101 -27.21 12.87 -23.38
CA GLU A 101 -28.01 13.41 -22.27
C GLU A 101 -27.25 13.28 -20.94
N THR A 102 -26.57 12.15 -20.72
CA THR A 102 -25.75 11.93 -19.52
C THR A 102 -24.63 12.96 -19.43
N PHE A 103 -23.91 13.20 -20.53
CA PHE A 103 -22.81 14.15 -20.56
C PHE A 103 -23.30 15.59 -20.42
N ALA A 104 -24.39 15.98 -21.09
CA ALA A 104 -24.96 17.32 -20.96
C ALA A 104 -25.38 17.63 -19.50
N LEU A 105 -26.06 16.67 -18.85
CA LEU A 105 -26.48 16.78 -17.44
C LEU A 105 -25.27 16.98 -16.51
N LEU A 106 -24.23 16.17 -16.68
CA LEU A 106 -23.02 16.25 -15.85
C LEU A 106 -22.22 17.51 -16.16
N GLU A 107 -22.10 17.91 -17.42
CA GLU A 107 -21.39 19.11 -17.85
C GLU A 107 -22.02 20.36 -17.24
N GLU A 108 -23.34 20.54 -17.36
CA GLU A 108 -24.04 21.70 -16.79
C GLU A 108 -23.77 21.83 -15.28
N ARG A 109 -23.95 20.72 -14.55
CA ARG A 109 -23.79 20.71 -13.10
C ARG A 109 -22.34 20.93 -12.67
N LEU A 110 -21.41 20.19 -13.27
CA LEU A 110 -19.99 20.25 -12.91
C LEU A 110 -19.34 21.56 -13.38
N ALA A 111 -19.79 22.16 -14.49
CA ALA A 111 -19.32 23.48 -14.93
C ALA A 111 -19.66 24.57 -13.90
N LYS A 112 -20.88 24.54 -13.33
CA LYS A 112 -21.26 25.45 -12.25
C LYS A 112 -20.34 25.28 -11.04
N ILE A 113 -20.15 24.04 -10.56
CA ILE A 113 -19.27 23.75 -9.42
C ILE A 113 -17.84 24.23 -9.67
N ARG A 114 -17.28 23.93 -10.86
CA ARG A 114 -15.95 24.38 -11.25
C ARG A 114 -15.83 25.90 -11.24
N ALA A 115 -16.85 26.61 -11.72
CA ALA A 115 -16.86 28.07 -11.79
C ALA A 115 -17.04 28.75 -10.43
N THR A 116 -17.58 28.05 -9.42
CA THR A 116 -17.88 28.62 -8.11
C THR A 116 -17.01 28.10 -6.96
N ASP A 117 -17.07 26.81 -6.64
CA ASP A 117 -16.24 26.19 -5.59
C ASP A 117 -15.97 24.72 -5.94
N PRO A 118 -14.81 24.42 -6.55
CA PRO A 118 -14.45 23.05 -6.93
C PRO A 118 -14.47 22.03 -5.79
N LYS A 119 -14.41 22.48 -4.51
CA LYS A 119 -14.53 21.60 -3.33
C LYS A 119 -15.89 20.90 -3.26
N GLN A 120 -16.95 21.46 -3.85
CA GLN A 120 -18.28 20.86 -3.81
C GLN A 120 -18.42 19.61 -4.68
N PHE A 121 -17.40 19.26 -5.47
CA PHE A 121 -17.34 18.02 -6.23
C PHE A 121 -16.40 17.02 -5.54
N ALA A 122 -16.92 15.88 -5.11
CA ALA A 122 -16.14 14.77 -4.56
C ALA A 122 -16.09 13.61 -5.55
N LEU A 123 -14.89 13.19 -5.95
CA LEU A 123 -14.64 12.09 -6.88
C LEU A 123 -13.88 10.96 -6.18
N PHE A 124 -14.59 9.91 -5.80
CA PHE A 124 -14.00 8.78 -5.08
C PHE A 124 -14.13 7.52 -5.91
N THR A 125 -13.00 6.98 -6.34
CA THR A 125 -12.98 5.86 -7.28
C THR A 125 -12.62 4.57 -6.57
N GLY A 126 -13.37 3.51 -6.85
CA GLY A 126 -13.03 2.15 -6.47
C GLY A 126 -11.78 1.67 -7.20
N ARG A 127 -11.66 0.36 -7.45
CA ARG A 127 -10.49 -0.18 -8.13
C ARG A 127 -10.56 0.11 -9.63
N ASP A 128 -10.39 1.38 -9.99
CA ASP A 128 -10.13 1.78 -11.37
C ASP A 128 -8.73 1.27 -11.79
N GLN A 129 -8.57 1.05 -13.09
CA GLN A 129 -7.30 0.58 -13.68
C GLN A 129 -6.46 1.73 -14.19
N MET A 130 -6.87 2.97 -13.90
CA MET A 130 -6.29 4.18 -14.48
C MET A 130 -6.39 5.34 -13.49
N GLN A 131 -5.89 5.14 -12.27
CA GLN A 131 -5.90 6.18 -11.22
C GLN A 131 -5.17 7.45 -11.68
N ALA A 132 -4.22 7.30 -12.61
CA ALA A 132 -3.56 8.41 -13.25
C ALA A 132 -4.55 9.30 -14.04
N LEU A 133 -5.53 8.72 -14.73
CA LEU A 133 -6.53 9.46 -15.50
C LEU A 133 -7.58 10.10 -14.59
N THR A 134 -8.11 9.38 -13.61
CA THR A 134 -9.12 9.91 -12.68
C THR A 134 -8.52 10.96 -11.74
N GLY A 135 -7.28 10.76 -11.29
CA GLY A 135 -6.50 11.76 -10.57
C GLY A 135 -6.11 12.97 -11.43
N LEU A 136 -5.78 12.77 -12.71
CA LEU A 136 -5.57 13.87 -13.66
C LEU A 136 -6.87 14.66 -13.87
N PHE A 137 -8.00 13.99 -14.05
CA PHE A 137 -9.30 14.65 -14.17
C PHE A 137 -9.63 15.47 -12.91
N ALA A 138 -9.48 14.90 -11.70
CA ALA A 138 -9.69 15.62 -10.45
C ALA A 138 -8.80 16.87 -10.37
N ARG A 139 -7.51 16.73 -10.72
CA ARG A 139 -6.57 17.84 -10.79
C ARG A 139 -7.00 18.90 -11.80
N GLN A 140 -7.33 18.52 -13.04
CA GLN A 140 -7.74 19.46 -14.08
C GLN A 140 -9.04 20.17 -13.71
N PHE A 141 -9.98 19.47 -13.09
CA PHE A 141 -11.23 20.02 -12.56
C PHE A 141 -11.01 21.00 -11.42
N GLY A 142 -9.93 20.83 -10.63
CA GLY A 142 -9.63 21.71 -9.50
C GLY A 142 -10.14 21.19 -8.15
N THR A 143 -10.74 19.99 -8.10
CA THR A 143 -11.23 19.45 -6.83
C THR A 143 -10.09 18.85 -6.00
N PRO A 144 -9.98 19.19 -4.70
CA PRO A 144 -9.08 18.49 -3.79
C PRO A 144 -9.66 17.16 -3.30
N ASN A 145 -10.95 16.92 -3.54
CA ASN A 145 -11.72 15.81 -2.97
C ASN A 145 -11.65 14.58 -3.88
N TYR A 146 -10.46 13.97 -3.91
CA TYR A 146 -10.20 12.76 -4.66
C TYR A 146 -9.45 11.72 -3.83
N ALA A 147 -9.91 10.47 -3.92
CA ALA A 147 -9.22 9.30 -3.43
C ALA A 147 -9.56 8.06 -4.28
N ALA A 148 -8.63 7.13 -4.33
CA ALA A 148 -8.79 5.87 -5.07
C ALA A 148 -8.78 4.65 -4.13
N HIS A 149 -9.06 3.45 -4.67
CA HIS A 149 -9.22 2.21 -3.89
C HIS A 149 -8.14 1.90 -2.84
N GLY A 150 -6.92 2.42 -3.06
CA GLY A 150 -5.78 2.20 -2.17
C GLY A 150 -6.12 2.43 -0.70
N GLY A 151 -6.87 3.50 -0.39
CA GLY A 151 -7.25 3.93 0.96
C GLY A 151 -7.86 2.86 1.87
N PHE A 152 -8.40 1.78 1.29
CA PHE A 152 -8.98 0.64 2.01
C PHE A 152 -8.26 -0.68 1.81
N CYS A 153 -7.57 -0.84 0.68
CA CYS A 153 -7.05 -2.13 0.26
C CYS A 153 -5.67 -2.38 0.86
N SER A 154 -4.65 -1.82 0.23
CA SER A 154 -3.25 -2.07 0.55
C SER A 154 -2.47 -0.79 0.83
N VAL A 155 -3.12 0.37 1.00
CA VAL A 155 -2.39 1.63 1.23
C VAL A 155 -1.47 1.51 2.43
N ASN A 156 -1.89 0.87 3.54
CA ASN A 156 -1.01 0.73 4.69
C ASN A 156 0.21 -0.16 4.38
N MET A 157 0.06 -1.19 3.53
CA MET A 157 1.20 -1.96 3.01
C MET A 157 2.13 -1.09 2.17
N ALA A 158 1.56 -0.32 1.23
CA ALA A 158 2.31 0.50 0.31
C ALA A 158 3.00 1.65 1.04
N ALA A 159 2.23 2.47 1.76
CA ALA A 159 2.71 3.63 2.49
C ALA A 159 3.71 3.25 3.57
N GLY A 160 3.39 2.28 4.44
CA GLY A 160 4.31 1.89 5.52
C GLY A 160 5.68 1.47 5.01
N MET A 161 5.74 0.67 3.95
CA MET A 161 7.02 0.25 3.37
C MET A 161 7.67 1.34 2.51
N ILE A 162 6.92 2.12 1.72
CA ILE A 162 7.49 3.18 0.88
C ILE A 162 8.12 4.29 1.73
N TYR A 163 7.49 4.67 2.86
CA TYR A 163 8.07 5.58 3.85
C TYR A 163 9.31 5.01 4.58
N THR A 164 9.63 3.73 4.40
CA THR A 164 10.74 3.07 5.13
C THR A 164 11.86 2.59 4.20
N ILE A 165 11.53 1.95 3.08
CA ILE A 165 12.48 1.30 2.16
C ILE A 165 12.28 1.70 0.69
N GLY A 166 11.38 2.64 0.40
CA GLY A 166 11.18 3.17 -0.95
C GLY A 166 10.32 2.31 -1.87
N GLY A 167 9.82 1.17 -1.42
CA GLY A 167 8.90 0.31 -2.17
C GLY A 167 8.05 -0.55 -1.24
N SER A 168 7.32 -1.53 -1.78
CA SER A 168 6.46 -2.43 -1.00
C SER A 168 6.31 -3.79 -1.71
N PHE A 169 5.67 -4.75 -1.08
CA PHE A 169 5.33 -6.02 -1.73
C PHE A 169 4.39 -5.81 -2.93
N TRP A 170 4.25 -6.87 -3.74
CA TRP A 170 3.29 -6.99 -4.84
C TRP A 170 3.74 -6.33 -6.15
N GLU A 171 3.19 -5.17 -6.49
CA GLU A 171 3.50 -4.44 -7.74
C GLU A 171 4.92 -3.88 -7.72
N PHE A 172 5.46 -3.58 -6.55
CA PHE A 172 6.71 -2.84 -6.40
C PHE A 172 7.92 -3.73 -6.07
N GLY A 173 7.68 -5.00 -5.73
CA GLY A 173 8.71 -5.92 -5.29
C GLY A 173 8.16 -7.24 -4.75
N GLY A 174 9.04 -8.17 -4.42
CA GLY A 174 8.63 -9.45 -3.85
C GLY A 174 9.79 -10.29 -3.33
N PRO A 175 9.47 -11.43 -2.70
CA PRO A 175 10.47 -12.35 -2.19
C PRO A 175 11.25 -13.04 -3.32
N ASP A 176 12.58 -13.14 -3.18
CA ASP A 176 13.44 -13.95 -4.06
C ASP A 176 13.43 -15.42 -3.62
N LEU A 177 12.30 -16.09 -3.83
CA LEU A 177 12.10 -17.49 -3.44
C LEU A 177 12.98 -18.49 -4.20
N ASP A 178 13.67 -18.07 -5.27
CA ASP A 178 14.61 -18.94 -5.96
C ASP A 178 15.90 -19.16 -5.18
N ARG A 179 16.25 -18.23 -4.29
CA ARG A 179 17.49 -18.26 -3.49
C ARG A 179 17.24 -18.30 -1.97
N ALA A 180 16.05 -17.90 -1.52
CA ALA A 180 15.70 -17.92 -0.10
C ALA A 180 15.89 -19.31 0.52
N LYS A 181 16.18 -19.34 1.83
CA LYS A 181 16.26 -20.55 2.66
C LYS A 181 15.10 -20.61 3.66
N LEU A 182 14.74 -19.45 4.21
CA LEU A 182 13.57 -19.25 5.05
C LEU A 182 12.62 -18.27 4.37
N PHE A 183 11.34 -18.62 4.32
CA PHE A 183 10.28 -17.76 3.84
C PHE A 183 9.22 -17.57 4.92
N VAL A 184 8.92 -16.33 5.26
CA VAL A 184 7.90 -15.95 6.24
C VAL A 184 6.77 -15.19 5.54
N MET A 185 5.58 -15.77 5.52
CA MET A 185 4.38 -15.14 5.01
C MET A 185 3.46 -14.71 6.16
N ILE A 186 3.09 -13.44 6.21
CA ILE A 186 2.32 -12.86 7.33
C ILE A 186 1.06 -12.19 6.78
N GLY A 187 -0.10 -12.45 7.37
CA GLY A 187 -1.35 -11.75 7.03
C GLY A 187 -1.75 -11.82 5.55
N THR A 188 -1.51 -12.95 4.88
CA THR A 188 -1.76 -13.11 3.44
C THR A 188 -2.74 -14.25 3.17
N ALA A 189 -3.81 -13.94 2.43
CA ALA A 189 -4.79 -14.89 1.91
C ALA A 189 -4.59 -15.18 0.41
N GLU A 190 -5.25 -16.20 -0.14
CA GLU A 190 -5.05 -16.65 -1.53
C GLU A 190 -5.60 -15.72 -2.63
N ASP A 191 -6.17 -14.59 -2.26
CA ASP A 191 -6.79 -13.62 -3.17
C ASP A 191 -5.78 -12.61 -3.74
N HIS A 192 -4.70 -12.35 -3.02
CA HIS A 192 -3.63 -11.44 -3.39
C HIS A 192 -2.35 -12.21 -3.75
N HIS A 193 -1.96 -12.19 -5.03
CA HIS A 193 -0.81 -12.91 -5.61
C HIS A 193 -1.01 -14.42 -5.90
N SER A 194 -2.26 -14.86 -6.07
CA SER A 194 -2.72 -16.25 -6.29
C SER A 194 -1.77 -17.19 -7.08
N ASN A 195 -1.96 -17.34 -8.40
CA ASN A 195 -1.27 -18.40 -9.16
C ASN A 195 0.27 -18.27 -9.19
N PRO A 196 0.86 -17.07 -9.40
CA PRO A 196 2.32 -16.94 -9.42
C PRO A 196 2.98 -17.33 -8.09
N MET A 197 2.38 -16.95 -6.95
CA MET A 197 2.89 -17.33 -5.63
C MET A 197 2.77 -18.83 -5.39
N LYS A 198 1.68 -19.48 -5.82
CA LYS A 198 1.52 -20.94 -5.73
C LYS A 198 2.64 -21.69 -6.47
N ILE A 199 2.98 -21.23 -7.68
CA ILE A 199 4.08 -21.80 -8.48
C ILE A 199 5.43 -21.58 -7.76
N ALA A 200 5.67 -20.38 -7.26
CA ALA A 200 6.92 -20.04 -6.56
C ALA A 200 7.08 -20.85 -5.27
N LEU A 201 6.03 -20.97 -4.45
CA LEU A 201 5.99 -21.79 -3.24
C LEU A 201 6.23 -23.28 -3.54
N ALA A 202 5.60 -23.81 -4.59
CA ALA A 202 5.80 -25.20 -4.99
C ALA A 202 7.27 -25.47 -5.35
N LYS A 203 7.93 -24.57 -6.10
CA LYS A 203 9.35 -24.67 -6.43
C LYS A 203 10.24 -24.53 -5.18
N PHE A 204 9.98 -23.53 -4.35
CA PHE A 204 10.72 -23.26 -3.12
C PHE A 204 10.71 -24.47 -2.17
N LYS A 205 9.53 -25.03 -1.89
CA LYS A 205 9.39 -26.20 -1.02
C LYS A 205 10.05 -27.45 -1.61
N ARG A 206 9.92 -27.69 -2.93
CA ARG A 206 10.60 -28.82 -3.60
C ARG A 206 12.13 -28.72 -3.54
N LYS A 207 12.69 -27.51 -3.43
CA LYS A 207 14.12 -27.26 -3.21
C LYS A 207 14.55 -27.38 -1.74
N GLY A 208 13.63 -27.75 -0.84
CA GLY A 208 13.90 -27.87 0.60
C GLY A 208 13.83 -26.57 1.39
N GLY A 209 13.25 -25.50 0.82
CA GLY A 209 13.05 -24.23 1.51
C GLY A 209 12.06 -24.35 2.67
N ARG A 210 12.36 -23.67 3.78
CA ARG A 210 11.53 -23.65 4.99
C ARG A 210 10.49 -22.54 4.93
N PHE A 211 9.21 -22.90 5.03
CA PHE A 211 8.08 -21.98 4.90
C PHE A 211 7.28 -21.85 6.21
N ILE A 212 7.25 -20.64 6.77
CA ILE A 212 6.45 -20.28 7.95
C ILE A 212 5.30 -19.36 7.51
N ALA A 213 4.08 -19.67 7.92
CA ALA A 213 2.91 -18.83 7.71
C ALA A 213 2.32 -18.36 9.04
N ILE A 214 2.23 -17.04 9.22
CA ILE A 214 1.65 -16.40 10.40
C ILE A 214 0.31 -15.80 9.98
N ASN A 215 -0.78 -16.43 10.44
CA ASN A 215 -2.13 -16.10 10.00
C ASN A 215 -3.17 -16.59 11.02
N PRO A 216 -4.30 -15.89 11.21
CA PRO A 216 -5.36 -16.36 12.11
C PRO A 216 -6.00 -17.69 11.69
N VAL A 217 -5.96 -18.01 10.39
CA VAL A 217 -6.56 -19.23 9.82
C VAL A 217 -5.53 -20.05 9.05
N ARG A 218 -5.63 -21.38 9.15
CA ARG A 218 -4.78 -22.33 8.42
C ARG A 218 -5.39 -22.75 7.08
N SER A 219 -5.71 -21.79 6.23
CA SER A 219 -6.22 -22.04 4.88
C SER A 219 -5.28 -21.51 3.80
N GLY A 220 -5.44 -22.01 2.58
CA GLY A 220 -4.68 -21.54 1.43
C GLY A 220 -3.18 -21.77 1.54
N TYR A 221 -2.37 -20.71 1.42
CA TYR A 221 -0.91 -20.80 1.58
C TYR A 221 -0.50 -21.38 2.94
N ALA A 222 -1.21 -21.04 4.02
CA ALA A 222 -0.89 -21.54 5.35
C ALA A 222 -1.12 -23.05 5.51
N ALA A 223 -1.95 -23.66 4.64
CA ALA A 223 -2.19 -25.10 4.67
C ALA A 223 -0.98 -25.92 4.22
N ILE A 224 -0.09 -25.34 3.41
CA ILE A 224 1.14 -26.00 2.92
C ILE A 224 2.41 -25.51 3.62
N ALA A 225 2.29 -24.64 4.63
CA ALA A 225 3.43 -24.17 5.41
C ALA A 225 4.04 -25.32 6.23
N ASP A 226 5.36 -25.30 6.40
CA ASP A 226 6.06 -26.22 7.31
C ASP A 226 5.70 -25.92 8.76
N GLU A 227 5.42 -24.64 9.04
CA GLU A 227 4.87 -24.19 10.31
C GLU A 227 3.76 -23.16 10.07
N TRP A 228 2.61 -23.37 10.71
CA TRP A 228 1.56 -22.36 10.82
C TRP A 228 1.53 -21.81 12.24
N VAL A 229 1.69 -20.50 12.38
CA VAL A 229 1.62 -19.79 13.65
C VAL A 229 0.28 -19.04 13.71
N PRO A 230 -0.68 -19.48 14.55
CA PRO A 230 -1.94 -18.77 14.74
C PRO A 230 -1.69 -17.45 15.48
N ILE A 231 -2.33 -16.39 15.04
CA ILE A 231 -2.26 -15.07 15.66
C ILE A 231 -3.64 -14.47 15.83
N LYS A 232 -3.87 -13.75 16.94
CA LYS A 232 -5.08 -12.95 17.12
C LYS A 232 -5.14 -11.83 16.07
N PRO A 233 -6.24 -11.68 15.30
CA PRO A 233 -6.34 -10.65 14.26
C PRO A 233 -6.03 -9.24 14.76
N GLY A 234 -5.23 -8.48 14.00
CA GLY A 234 -4.86 -7.10 14.31
C GLY A 234 -3.73 -6.93 15.34
N THR A 235 -3.11 -8.02 15.79
CA THR A 235 -2.04 -8.00 16.81
C THR A 235 -0.64 -8.22 16.25
N ASP A 236 -0.49 -8.31 14.93
CA ASP A 236 0.78 -8.54 14.23
C ASP A 236 1.85 -7.49 14.57
N GLY A 237 1.44 -6.25 14.84
CA GLY A 237 2.37 -5.19 15.28
C GLY A 237 3.08 -5.53 16.59
N ALA A 238 2.39 -6.16 17.56
CA ALA A 238 2.99 -6.59 18.81
C ALA A 238 4.00 -7.74 18.59
N LEU A 239 3.65 -8.70 17.73
CA LEU A 239 4.59 -9.75 17.34
C LEU A 239 5.86 -9.17 16.70
N LEU A 240 5.72 -8.27 15.72
CA LEU A 240 6.86 -7.68 15.01
C LEU A 240 7.76 -6.87 15.94
N LEU A 241 7.18 -6.10 16.86
CA LEU A 241 7.94 -5.36 17.87
C LEU A 241 8.73 -6.30 18.81
N ALA A 242 8.13 -7.43 19.21
CA ALA A 242 8.85 -8.42 20.02
C ALA A 242 9.93 -9.18 19.26
N LEU A 243 9.72 -9.44 17.96
CA LEU A 243 10.77 -10.00 17.10
C LEU A 243 11.95 -9.03 16.95
N ILE A 244 11.67 -7.73 16.80
CA ILE A 244 12.70 -6.68 16.77
C ILE A 244 13.45 -6.61 18.10
N HIS A 245 12.72 -6.58 19.23
CA HIS A 245 13.29 -6.60 20.57
C HIS A 245 14.28 -7.76 20.75
N GLU A 246 13.85 -8.99 20.46
CA GLU A 246 14.70 -10.19 20.59
C GLU A 246 15.93 -10.14 19.69
N MET A 247 15.75 -9.68 18.45
CA MET A 247 16.85 -9.61 17.48
C MET A 247 17.94 -8.63 17.91
N ILE A 248 17.55 -7.48 18.45
CA ILE A 248 18.48 -6.48 19.00
C ILE A 248 19.16 -7.02 20.26
N ALA A 249 18.39 -7.58 21.20
CA ALA A 249 18.90 -8.12 22.45
C ALA A 249 19.93 -9.26 22.25
N LEU A 250 19.72 -10.10 21.23
CA LEU A 250 20.63 -11.19 20.88
C LEU A 250 21.83 -10.75 20.01
N GLY A 251 21.84 -9.50 19.52
CA GLY A 251 22.84 -9.04 18.55
C GLY A 251 22.74 -9.76 17.18
N LEU A 252 21.59 -10.35 16.85
CA LEU A 252 21.36 -11.12 15.62
C LEU A 252 20.84 -10.25 14.46
N TYR A 253 21.42 -9.06 14.31
CA TYR A 253 21.11 -8.13 13.23
C TYR A 253 22.33 -7.87 12.34
N ASP A 254 22.10 -7.51 11.08
CA ASP A 254 23.14 -7.19 10.11
C ASP A 254 23.64 -5.74 10.33
N ARG A 255 24.63 -5.59 11.22
CA ARG A 255 25.21 -4.27 11.56
C ARG A 255 25.71 -3.54 10.32
N ASP A 256 26.39 -4.23 9.40
CA ASP A 256 26.99 -3.60 8.22
C ASP A 256 25.91 -3.06 7.28
N PHE A 257 24.82 -3.81 7.11
CA PHE A 257 23.67 -3.34 6.34
C PHE A 257 23.03 -2.12 7.01
N ILE A 258 22.73 -2.22 8.31
CA ILE A 258 22.04 -1.16 9.06
C ILE A 258 22.86 0.13 9.09
N ALA A 259 24.15 0.06 9.40
CA ALA A 259 25.03 1.21 9.46
C ALA A 259 25.16 1.93 8.11
N ARG A 260 25.14 1.18 7.00
CA ARG A 260 25.42 1.74 5.66
C ARG A 260 24.20 2.18 4.88
N TYR A 261 23.09 1.44 4.96
CA TYR A 261 21.95 1.61 4.06
C TYR A 261 20.68 2.11 4.77
N THR A 262 20.81 2.52 6.03
CA THR A 262 19.70 3.06 6.81
C THR A 262 20.13 4.34 7.54
N ASN A 263 19.18 5.00 8.18
CA ASN A 263 19.42 6.16 9.04
C ASN A 263 19.88 5.80 10.46
N ALA A 264 20.17 4.53 10.74
CA ALA A 264 20.47 4.03 12.08
C ALA A 264 21.60 4.76 12.82
N GLY A 265 22.65 5.17 12.10
CA GLY A 265 23.78 5.93 12.65
C GLY A 265 23.58 7.44 12.70
N GLN A 266 22.53 7.97 12.07
CA GLN A 266 22.24 9.41 12.05
C GLN A 266 21.82 9.86 13.45
N LEU A 267 22.39 10.98 13.89
CA LEU A 267 22.16 11.54 15.21
C LEU A 267 20.84 12.32 15.27
N VAL A 268 20.09 12.11 16.33
CA VAL A 268 18.82 12.79 16.62
C VAL A 268 19.02 13.77 17.77
N ASN A 269 18.51 14.98 17.61
CA ASN A 269 18.53 16.01 18.65
C ASN A 269 17.66 15.58 19.84
N GLN A 270 18.23 15.57 21.04
CA GLN A 270 17.53 15.23 22.29
C GLN A 270 17.42 16.41 23.26
N ASP A 271 17.67 17.64 22.79
CA ASP A 271 17.44 18.84 23.58
C ASP A 271 15.94 19.15 23.65
N ALA A 272 15.32 18.86 24.78
CA ALA A 272 13.89 19.10 24.99
C ALA A 272 13.50 20.59 24.94
N ALA A 273 14.46 21.52 25.03
CA ALA A 273 14.22 22.95 24.89
C ALA A 273 14.34 23.44 23.43
N SER A 274 14.81 22.60 22.52
CA SER A 274 14.97 22.94 21.11
C SER A 274 13.68 22.70 20.32
N ASP A 275 13.35 23.61 19.41
CA ASP A 275 12.28 23.42 18.42
C ASP A 275 12.57 22.26 17.45
N GLU A 276 13.82 21.77 17.40
CA GLU A 276 14.23 20.63 16.60
C GLU A 276 14.30 19.31 17.40
N PHE A 277 13.77 19.28 18.64
CA PHE A 277 13.72 18.07 19.45
C PHE A 277 13.12 16.88 18.67
N GLY A 278 13.85 15.77 18.62
CA GLY A 278 13.43 14.56 17.90
C GLY A 278 13.66 14.58 16.40
N LEU A 279 14.23 15.65 15.83
CA LEU A 279 14.68 15.72 14.45
C LEU A 279 16.13 15.23 14.29
N MET A 280 16.48 14.76 13.10
CA MET A 280 17.87 14.43 12.76
C MET A 280 18.74 15.69 12.74
N LEU A 281 19.90 15.65 13.39
CA LEU A 281 20.89 16.72 13.36
C LEU A 281 21.49 16.85 11.96
N ARG A 282 21.48 18.08 11.45
CA ARG A 282 22.00 18.42 10.12
C ARG A 282 23.37 19.07 10.22
N ASN A 283 24.28 18.66 9.37
CA ASN A 283 25.56 19.31 9.12
C ASN A 283 25.37 20.51 8.18
N PRO A 284 25.45 21.76 8.67
CA PRO A 284 25.24 22.96 7.83
C PRO A 284 26.33 23.12 6.77
N GLU A 285 27.51 22.53 6.97
CA GLU A 285 28.64 22.56 6.04
C GLU A 285 28.62 21.36 5.06
N GLY A 286 27.68 20.43 5.23
CA GLY A 286 27.57 19.24 4.39
C GLY A 286 26.99 19.53 3.00
N ASP A 287 27.41 18.71 2.03
CA ASP A 287 26.94 18.83 0.65
C ASP A 287 25.43 18.65 0.53
N VAL A 288 24.75 19.65 -0.02
CA VAL A 288 23.33 19.57 -0.35
C VAL A 288 23.17 18.98 -1.74
N VAL A 289 23.27 17.65 -1.82
CA VAL A 289 23.12 16.90 -3.08
C VAL A 289 21.69 17.00 -3.64
N ASN A 290 20.69 17.09 -2.74
CA ASN A 290 19.29 17.28 -3.09
C ASN A 290 18.71 18.44 -2.25
N PRO A 291 18.39 19.61 -2.83
CA PRO A 291 17.89 20.75 -2.07
C PRO A 291 16.49 20.50 -1.48
N LEU A 292 15.72 19.55 -2.01
CA LEU A 292 14.43 19.15 -1.43
C LEU A 292 14.59 18.18 -0.25
N ARG A 293 15.72 17.48 -0.16
CA ARG A 293 16.05 16.50 0.88
C ARG A 293 17.55 16.54 1.13
N PRO A 294 18.04 17.56 1.84
CA PRO A 294 19.47 17.65 2.08
C PRO A 294 19.89 16.43 2.92
N HIS A 295 20.80 15.63 2.37
CA HIS A 295 21.39 14.42 2.96
C HIS A 295 22.67 14.81 3.72
N ASN A 296 22.56 15.84 4.55
CA ASN A 296 23.67 16.43 5.27
C ASN A 296 23.49 16.13 6.76
N PHE A 297 23.61 14.86 7.17
CA PHE A 297 23.37 14.50 8.57
C PHE A 297 24.69 14.28 9.31
N TYR A 298 24.64 14.23 10.64
CA TYR A 298 25.78 13.84 11.46
C TYR A 298 25.72 12.37 11.84
N TRP A 299 26.90 11.75 11.85
CA TRP A 299 27.21 10.53 12.59
C TRP A 299 28.11 10.86 13.78
N TRP A 300 28.04 10.04 14.83
CA TRP A 300 29.12 9.96 15.80
C TRP A 300 30.07 8.86 15.38
N ASP A 301 31.30 9.21 14.98
CA ASP A 301 32.27 8.22 14.54
C ASP A 301 32.96 7.56 15.74
N ARG A 302 32.91 6.22 15.80
CA ARG A 302 33.49 5.46 16.91
C ARG A 302 35.03 5.37 16.84
N LEU A 303 35.63 5.73 15.70
CA LEU A 303 37.09 5.68 15.52
C LEU A 303 37.76 6.97 16.02
N THR A 304 37.17 8.12 15.67
CA THR A 304 37.67 9.44 16.08
C THR A 304 37.04 9.96 17.37
N HIS A 305 35.93 9.35 17.83
CA HIS A 305 35.14 9.81 18.98
C HIS A 305 34.65 11.26 18.84
N ALA A 306 34.23 11.62 17.63
CA ALA A 306 33.78 12.97 17.27
C ALA A 306 32.61 12.90 16.27
N PRO A 307 31.80 13.97 16.15
CA PRO A 307 30.82 14.05 15.09
C PRO A 307 31.50 14.22 13.73
N VAL A 308 30.97 13.54 12.72
CA VAL A 308 31.40 13.61 11.31
C VAL A 308 30.18 13.65 10.40
N ALA A 309 30.35 14.08 9.15
CA ALA A 309 29.30 13.94 8.15
C ALA A 309 28.90 12.48 7.97
N ASP A 310 27.61 12.20 7.75
CA ASP A 310 27.15 10.84 7.47
C ASP A 310 27.79 10.30 6.19
N HIS A 311 28.13 9.01 6.22
CA HIS A 311 28.80 8.31 5.12
C HIS A 311 30.17 8.89 4.73
N ALA A 312 30.80 9.71 5.58
CA ALA A 312 32.16 10.17 5.38
C ALA A 312 33.14 8.99 5.18
N GLU A 313 34.08 9.16 4.25
CA GLU A 313 35.04 8.11 3.93
C GLU A 313 35.89 7.75 5.16
N GLY A 314 35.94 6.45 5.49
CA GLY A 314 36.70 5.94 6.64
C GLY A 314 35.97 6.03 7.99
N ALA A 315 34.81 6.68 8.08
CA ALA A 315 34.01 6.75 9.30
C ALA A 315 33.28 5.43 9.59
N ASP A 316 33.05 5.15 10.88
CA ASP A 316 32.22 4.04 11.33
C ASP A 316 31.24 4.51 12.41
N PRO A 317 29.93 4.59 12.10
CA PRO A 317 28.97 5.19 13.00
C PRO A 317 28.76 4.37 14.26
N ALA A 318 28.69 5.05 15.40
CA ALA A 318 28.09 4.51 16.61
C ALA A 318 26.59 4.29 16.37
N LEU A 319 26.12 3.06 16.62
CA LEU A 319 24.68 2.74 16.59
C LEU A 319 24.03 2.83 17.97
N LEU A 320 24.85 2.76 19.03
CA LEU A 320 24.43 2.80 20.42
C LEU A 320 25.22 3.87 21.15
N GLY A 321 24.62 4.45 22.19
CA GLY A 321 25.23 5.48 23.03
C GLY A 321 24.50 6.82 23.01
N HIS A 322 24.88 7.67 23.95
CA HIS A 322 24.39 9.02 24.14
C HIS A 322 25.59 9.95 24.07
N PHE A 323 25.52 10.96 23.21
CA PHE A 323 26.63 11.84 22.89
C PHE A 323 26.27 13.30 23.13
N THR A 324 27.30 14.15 23.17
CA THR A 324 27.15 15.60 23.26
C THR A 324 27.92 16.21 22.10
N MET A 325 27.22 16.98 21.28
CA MET A 325 27.81 17.72 20.16
C MET A 325 28.75 18.83 20.69
N PRO A 326 29.70 19.33 19.88
CA PRO A 326 30.64 20.38 20.30
C PRO A 326 29.99 21.68 20.79
N ASP A 327 28.77 21.97 20.32
CA ASP A 327 27.95 23.11 20.76
C ASP A 327 27.14 22.85 22.05
N GLY A 328 27.24 21.63 22.60
CA GLY A 328 26.53 21.20 23.80
C GLY A 328 25.22 20.46 23.55
N THR A 329 24.77 20.33 22.30
CA THR A 329 23.49 19.64 22.00
C THR A 329 23.57 18.15 22.33
N PRO A 330 22.67 17.60 23.17
CA PRO A 330 22.58 16.16 23.39
C PRO A 330 22.08 15.44 22.12
N ALA A 331 22.78 14.38 21.73
CA ALA A 331 22.59 13.69 20.46
C ALA A 331 22.61 12.18 20.63
N VAL A 332 21.68 11.48 19.99
CA VAL A 332 21.52 10.02 20.12
C VAL A 332 21.36 9.39 18.73
N PRO A 333 22.07 8.30 18.39
CA PRO A 333 21.86 7.60 17.13
C PRO A 333 20.43 7.06 17.03
N ALA A 334 19.82 7.13 15.84
CA ALA A 334 18.45 6.64 15.64
C ALA A 334 18.26 5.16 16.03
N PHE A 335 19.31 4.33 15.92
CA PHE A 335 19.27 2.94 16.35
C PHE A 335 19.22 2.76 17.88
N GLN A 336 19.88 3.63 18.66
CA GLN A 336 19.75 3.66 20.12
C GLN A 336 18.30 3.97 20.51
N LEU A 337 17.65 4.93 19.84
CA LEU A 337 16.24 5.24 20.06
C LEU A 337 15.31 4.07 19.69
N LEU A 338 15.65 3.29 18.66
CA LEU A 338 14.92 2.08 18.31
C LEU A 338 15.06 1.01 19.42
N GLU A 339 16.27 0.75 19.90
CA GLU A 339 16.53 -0.20 21.00
C GLU A 339 15.73 0.18 22.24
N GLU A 340 15.82 1.44 22.67
CA GLU A 340 15.08 1.95 23.82
C GLU A 340 13.56 1.85 23.61
N ARG A 341 13.08 2.16 22.41
CA ARG A 341 11.66 2.05 22.06
C ARG A 341 11.15 0.63 22.17
N VAL A 342 11.93 -0.37 21.76
CA VAL A 342 11.48 -1.77 21.73
C VAL A 342 11.77 -2.54 23.01
N LYS A 343 12.57 -1.99 23.92
CA LYS A 343 12.88 -2.58 25.22
C LYS A 343 11.66 -3.11 26.01
N PRO A 344 10.51 -2.42 26.09
CA PRO A 344 9.34 -2.96 26.80
C PRO A 344 8.57 -4.05 26.04
N TYR A 345 8.84 -4.26 24.76
CA TYR A 345 8.08 -5.20 23.90
C TYR A 345 8.68 -6.61 23.95
N THR A 346 8.71 -7.23 25.12
CA THR A 346 9.29 -8.58 25.27
C THR A 346 8.41 -9.66 24.62
N PRO A 347 8.94 -10.87 24.37
CA PRO A 347 8.14 -12.03 23.98
C PRO A 347 7.00 -12.36 24.94
N GLU A 348 7.18 -12.16 26.25
CA GLU A 348 6.14 -12.37 27.26
C GLU A 348 5.00 -11.36 27.08
N TRP A 349 5.34 -10.09 26.91
CA TRP A 349 4.36 -9.03 26.61
C TRP A 349 3.58 -9.33 25.32
N ALA A 350 4.28 -9.72 24.25
CA ALA A 350 3.63 -10.03 22.99
C ALA A 350 2.78 -11.30 23.07
N ALA A 351 3.13 -12.27 23.92
CA ALA A 351 2.36 -13.50 24.08
C ALA A 351 0.95 -13.22 24.63
N GLU A 352 0.82 -12.30 25.59
CA GLU A 352 -0.47 -11.89 26.16
C GLU A 352 -1.38 -11.23 25.12
N ILE A 353 -0.81 -10.47 24.18
CA ILE A 353 -1.56 -9.74 23.17
C ILE A 353 -1.92 -10.64 21.98
N THR A 354 -0.94 -11.37 21.48
CA THR A 354 -1.02 -12.11 20.21
C THR A 354 -1.62 -13.50 20.36
N GLY A 355 -1.51 -14.08 21.57
CA GLY A 355 -1.78 -15.49 21.83
C GLY A 355 -0.67 -16.44 21.39
N ILE A 356 0.45 -15.93 20.86
CA ILE A 356 1.60 -16.75 20.45
C ILE A 356 2.50 -16.97 21.67
N PRO A 357 2.86 -18.22 22.04
CA PRO A 357 3.75 -18.45 23.18
C PRO A 357 5.08 -17.71 23.06
N ALA A 358 5.55 -17.13 24.16
CA ALA A 358 6.82 -16.38 24.21
C ALA A 358 8.01 -17.21 23.66
N ALA A 359 8.08 -18.50 24.00
CA ALA A 359 9.09 -19.42 23.47
C ALA A 359 9.07 -19.54 21.95
N THR A 360 7.88 -19.50 21.33
CA THR A 360 7.73 -19.49 19.86
C THR A 360 8.26 -18.18 19.29
N ILE A 361 7.93 -17.03 19.89
CA ILE A 361 8.43 -15.71 19.44
C ILE A 361 9.97 -15.67 19.49
N ARG A 362 10.58 -16.10 20.61
CA ARG A 362 12.04 -16.20 20.75
C ARG A 362 12.66 -17.11 19.69
N ARG A 363 12.08 -18.28 19.47
CA ARG A 363 12.56 -19.21 18.44
C ARG A 363 12.47 -18.61 17.05
N LEU A 364 11.36 -17.95 16.69
CA LEU A 364 11.22 -17.31 15.39
C LEU A 364 12.28 -16.23 15.18
N ALA A 365 12.50 -15.35 16.17
CA ALA A 365 13.54 -14.33 16.12
C ALA A 365 14.94 -14.94 15.92
N HIS A 366 15.28 -15.95 16.73
CA HIS A 366 16.55 -16.66 16.63
C HIS A 366 16.72 -17.39 15.28
N GLU A 367 15.69 -18.09 14.81
CA GLU A 367 15.71 -18.82 13.54
C GLU A 367 15.95 -17.88 12.35
N MET A 368 15.26 -16.74 12.32
CA MET A 368 15.46 -15.72 11.29
C MET A 368 16.88 -15.13 11.36
N GLY A 369 17.33 -14.73 12.56
CA GLY A 369 18.65 -14.14 12.76
C GLY A 369 19.81 -15.07 12.38
N ILE A 370 19.76 -16.34 12.83
CA ILE A 370 20.76 -17.35 12.49
C ILE A 370 20.74 -17.68 10.99
N THR A 371 19.55 -17.80 10.38
CA THR A 371 19.47 -18.05 8.93
C THR A 371 20.09 -16.90 8.13
N ALA A 372 19.81 -15.66 8.52
CA ALA A 372 20.39 -14.48 7.88
C ALA A 372 21.91 -14.39 8.06
N ARG A 373 22.41 -14.67 9.26
CA ARG A 373 23.84 -14.57 9.60
C ARG A 373 24.68 -15.71 9.01
N ASP A 374 24.22 -16.95 9.12
CA ASP A 374 25.05 -18.14 8.91
C ASP A 374 24.84 -18.79 7.54
N GLN A 375 23.74 -18.52 6.84
CA GLN A 375 23.44 -19.10 5.52
C GLN A 375 23.61 -18.09 4.38
N ARG A 376 24.55 -17.15 4.54
CA ARG A 376 24.80 -16.07 3.57
C ARG A 376 25.01 -16.62 2.15
N ILE A 377 24.41 -15.93 1.19
CA ILE A 377 24.62 -16.13 -0.23
C ILE A 377 25.71 -15.17 -0.68
N GLU A 378 26.61 -15.63 -1.53
CA GLU A 378 27.53 -14.77 -2.26
C GLU A 378 27.43 -15.08 -3.75
N LEU A 379 27.26 -14.03 -4.56
CA LEU A 379 27.23 -14.10 -6.01
C LEU A 379 28.42 -13.31 -6.57
N PRO A 380 29.20 -13.87 -7.51
CA PRO A 380 30.38 -13.21 -8.10
C PRO A 380 29.95 -12.17 -9.13
N ILE A 381 29.24 -11.14 -8.66
CA ILE A 381 28.69 -10.05 -9.46
C ILE A 381 29.24 -8.77 -8.85
N ALA A 382 30.11 -8.08 -9.58
CA ALA A 382 30.60 -6.79 -9.16
C ALA A 382 29.49 -5.74 -9.27
N TRP A 383 29.46 -4.80 -8.33
CA TRP A 383 28.48 -3.71 -8.32
C TRP A 383 29.03 -2.46 -7.63
N THR A 384 28.36 -1.34 -7.82
CA THR A 384 28.66 -0.08 -7.14
C THR A 384 27.42 0.32 -6.34
N ASP A 385 27.59 0.63 -5.07
CA ASP A 385 26.47 1.02 -4.22
C ASP A 385 26.08 2.50 -4.40
N CYS A 386 25.02 2.93 -3.71
CA CYS A 386 24.51 4.29 -3.78
C CYS A 386 25.47 5.36 -3.23
N TRP A 387 26.57 4.94 -2.58
CA TRP A 387 27.62 5.80 -2.05
C TRP A 387 28.88 5.79 -2.94
N GLY A 388 28.80 5.19 -4.13
CA GLY A 388 29.91 5.13 -5.08
C GLY A 388 30.98 4.08 -4.74
N ARG A 389 30.78 3.26 -3.70
CA ARG A 389 31.75 2.23 -3.31
C ARG A 389 31.60 1.01 -4.21
N LYS A 390 32.73 0.52 -4.72
CA LYS A 390 32.81 -0.70 -5.53
C LYS A 390 32.89 -1.93 -4.65
N HIS A 391 32.19 -2.98 -5.06
CA HIS A 391 32.15 -4.29 -4.42
C HIS A 391 32.41 -5.36 -5.48
N ASP A 392 33.22 -6.36 -5.13
CA ASP A 392 33.57 -7.45 -6.05
C ASP A 392 32.47 -8.53 -6.15
N SER A 393 31.61 -8.62 -5.12
CA SER A 393 30.53 -9.60 -5.04
C SER A 393 29.25 -8.99 -4.43
N VAL A 394 28.11 -9.65 -4.70
CA VAL A 394 26.83 -9.36 -4.05
C VAL A 394 26.60 -10.41 -2.97
N THR A 395 26.49 -9.96 -1.71
CA THR A 395 26.08 -10.83 -0.60
C THR A 395 24.57 -10.75 -0.35
N GLY A 396 23.97 -11.79 0.20
CA GLY A 396 22.55 -11.80 0.55
C GLY A 396 22.23 -12.67 1.75
N ASN A 397 21.28 -12.21 2.57
CA ASN A 397 20.79 -12.92 3.74
C ASN A 397 19.46 -13.62 3.36
N PRO A 398 19.39 -14.95 3.33
CA PRO A 398 18.34 -15.68 2.61
C PRO A 398 17.04 -15.86 3.40
N VAL A 399 16.57 -14.77 4.03
CA VAL A 399 15.28 -14.70 4.71
C VAL A 399 14.36 -13.81 3.90
N ALA A 400 13.36 -14.42 3.27
CA ALA A 400 12.39 -13.72 2.45
C ALA A 400 11.08 -13.52 3.20
N PHE A 401 10.40 -12.40 2.93
CA PHE A 401 9.11 -12.07 3.52
C PHE A 401 8.05 -11.85 2.44
N HIS A 402 6.79 -12.10 2.80
CA HIS A 402 5.64 -11.60 2.05
C HIS A 402 4.50 -11.25 2.99
N ALA A 403 3.95 -10.06 2.86
CA ALA A 403 2.79 -9.64 3.64
C ALA A 403 1.80 -8.83 2.81
N MET A 404 0.53 -8.86 3.24
CA MET A 404 -0.61 -8.28 2.54
C MET A 404 -1.69 -7.75 3.52
N ARG A 405 -2.95 -7.80 3.10
CA ARG A 405 -4.11 -7.15 3.75
C ARG A 405 -4.33 -7.53 5.21
N GLY A 406 -3.89 -8.70 5.66
CA GLY A 406 -3.97 -9.08 7.06
C GLY A 406 -3.17 -8.17 7.98
N LEU A 407 -2.13 -7.48 7.48
CA LEU A 407 -1.43 -6.43 8.25
C LEU A 407 -2.03 -5.05 7.98
N ALA A 408 -2.38 -4.77 6.72
CA ALA A 408 -2.75 -3.42 6.29
C ALA A 408 -4.19 -3.02 6.59
N ALA A 409 -5.14 -3.95 6.64
CA ALA A 409 -6.56 -3.67 6.80
C ALA A 409 -6.99 -3.50 8.27
N HIS A 410 -6.10 -2.92 9.08
CA HIS A 410 -6.33 -2.56 10.48
C HIS A 410 -5.97 -1.08 10.70
N SER A 411 -6.56 -0.45 11.71
CA SER A 411 -6.30 0.96 12.05
C SER A 411 -4.82 1.23 12.40
N ASN A 412 -4.13 0.24 12.96
CA ASN A 412 -2.69 0.28 13.24
C ASN A 412 -1.81 -0.19 12.06
N GLY A 413 -2.40 -0.50 10.90
CA GLY A 413 -1.73 -1.20 9.81
C GLY A 413 -0.49 -0.48 9.28
N PHE A 414 -0.50 0.86 9.23
CA PHE A 414 0.67 1.64 8.81
C PHE A 414 1.90 1.34 9.69
N HIS A 415 1.73 1.41 11.01
CA HIS A 415 2.82 1.14 11.96
C HIS A 415 3.23 -0.33 11.96
N THR A 416 2.27 -1.25 11.90
CA THR A 416 2.55 -2.70 11.77
C THR A 416 3.44 -2.99 10.57
N VAL A 417 3.13 -2.40 9.42
CA VAL A 417 3.91 -2.58 8.19
C VAL A 417 5.28 -1.93 8.28
N ARG A 418 5.40 -0.75 8.91
CA ARG A 418 6.70 -0.14 9.19
C ARG A 418 7.56 -1.04 10.07
N SER A 419 7.00 -1.65 11.11
CA SER A 419 7.72 -2.62 11.95
C SER A 419 8.20 -3.82 11.14
N LEU A 420 7.41 -4.32 10.17
CA LEU A 420 7.87 -5.38 9.27
C LEU A 420 9.08 -4.91 8.42
N ALA A 421 9.02 -3.71 7.86
CA ALA A 421 10.12 -3.15 7.07
C ALA A 421 11.39 -2.93 7.92
N ILE A 422 11.24 -2.51 9.18
CA ILE A 422 12.35 -2.40 10.15
C ILE A 422 12.94 -3.79 10.41
N LEU A 423 12.12 -4.80 10.72
CA LEU A 423 12.59 -6.18 10.93
C LEU A 423 13.36 -6.72 9.72
N MET A 424 12.84 -6.51 8.51
CA MET A 424 13.52 -6.89 7.26
C MET A 424 14.87 -6.18 7.08
N SER A 425 14.96 -4.92 7.51
CA SER A 425 16.19 -4.12 7.47
C SER A 425 17.19 -4.58 8.52
N LEU A 426 16.74 -4.95 9.72
CA LEU A 426 17.60 -5.54 10.76
C LEU A 426 18.23 -6.85 10.28
N LEU A 427 17.49 -7.65 9.53
CA LEU A 427 17.99 -8.88 8.92
C LEU A 427 18.86 -8.64 7.68
N GLY A 428 19.02 -7.41 7.19
CA GLY A 428 19.78 -7.11 5.97
C GLY A 428 19.21 -7.75 4.71
N THR A 429 17.88 -7.83 4.59
CA THR A 429 17.21 -8.58 3.51
C THR A 429 16.71 -7.74 2.35
N ILE A 430 16.79 -6.41 2.44
CA ILE A 430 16.28 -5.48 1.41
C ILE A 430 17.25 -5.41 0.23
N ASP A 431 16.75 -5.62 -0.99
CA ASP A 431 17.49 -5.64 -2.26
C ASP A 431 18.69 -6.60 -2.28
N ARG A 432 18.52 -7.74 -1.61
CA ARG A 432 19.55 -8.76 -1.43
C ARG A 432 19.09 -10.12 -1.97
N PRO A 433 20.00 -10.93 -2.56
CA PRO A 433 19.68 -12.29 -2.99
C PRO A 433 19.04 -13.12 -1.87
N GLY A 434 17.95 -13.81 -2.19
CA GLY A 434 17.20 -14.62 -1.21
C GLY A 434 16.37 -13.83 -0.18
N GLY A 435 16.40 -12.49 -0.23
CA GLY A 435 15.58 -11.60 0.59
C GLY A 435 14.39 -11.00 -0.17
N PHE A 436 14.15 -9.71 0.02
CA PHE A 436 13.18 -8.91 -0.73
C PHE A 436 13.86 -8.17 -1.89
N ARG A 437 13.22 -8.13 -3.05
CA ARG A 437 13.73 -7.41 -4.23
C ARG A 437 12.70 -6.43 -4.78
N HIS A 438 13.11 -5.18 -4.92
CA HIS A 438 12.34 -4.20 -5.67
C HIS A 438 12.25 -4.58 -7.16
N LYS A 439 11.14 -4.18 -7.78
CA LYS A 439 10.92 -4.22 -9.22
C LYS A 439 11.02 -2.80 -9.76
N ALA A 440 11.68 -2.60 -10.89
CA ALA A 440 11.73 -1.29 -11.53
C ALA A 440 10.31 -0.71 -11.72
N PRO A 441 10.10 0.58 -11.46
CA PRO A 441 11.08 1.63 -11.18
C PRO A 441 11.36 1.87 -9.68
N TYR A 442 11.22 0.86 -8.82
CA TYR A 442 11.50 0.94 -7.39
C TYR A 442 12.94 0.49 -7.05
N PRO A 443 13.51 0.93 -5.91
CA PRO A 443 12.92 1.82 -4.90
C PRO A 443 12.73 3.27 -5.39
N ARG A 444 11.69 3.93 -4.87
CA ARG A 444 11.50 5.37 -4.95
C ARG A 444 12.31 6.05 -3.85
N ALA A 445 12.49 7.37 -3.99
CA ALA A 445 12.99 8.19 -2.89
C ALA A 445 12.15 7.96 -1.62
N VAL A 446 12.82 8.03 -0.47
CA VAL A 446 12.20 7.85 0.85
C VAL A 446 12.18 9.17 1.61
N PRO A 447 10.98 9.69 1.93
CA PRO A 447 9.70 9.39 1.28
C PRO A 447 9.62 9.89 -0.19
N PRO A 448 8.53 9.58 -0.91
CA PRO A 448 8.37 10.01 -2.30
C PRO A 448 8.20 11.52 -2.46
N ASN A 449 8.64 12.07 -3.59
CA ASN A 449 8.65 13.53 -3.84
C ASN A 449 7.27 14.16 -4.08
N ALA A 450 6.21 13.38 -4.33
CA ALA A 450 4.90 13.94 -4.65
C ALA A 450 4.22 14.47 -3.38
N ARG A 451 4.02 15.78 -3.28
CA ARG A 451 3.34 16.43 -2.14
C ARG A 451 1.86 16.68 -2.42
N PRO A 452 1.00 16.63 -1.39
CA PRO A 452 -0.37 17.13 -1.55
C PRO A 452 -0.34 18.65 -1.76
N PRO A 453 -1.45 19.25 -2.22
CA PRO A 453 -1.58 20.70 -2.25
C PRO A 453 -1.56 21.25 -0.82
N ARG A 454 -1.18 22.51 -0.69
CA ARG A 454 -1.09 23.22 0.60
C ARG A 454 -2.06 24.39 0.58
N GLY A 455 -2.76 24.57 1.70
CA GLY A 455 -3.63 25.71 1.95
C GLY A 455 -4.86 25.85 1.02
N PRO A 456 -5.92 26.55 1.44
CA PRO A 456 -7.11 26.78 0.62
C PRO A 456 -6.82 27.45 -0.72
N GLU A 457 -5.75 28.23 -0.81
CA GLU A 457 -5.31 28.92 -2.02
C GLU A 457 -4.91 27.96 -3.16
N ALA A 458 -4.63 26.69 -2.86
CA ALA A 458 -4.41 25.69 -3.89
C ALA A 458 -5.68 25.33 -4.68
N VAL A 459 -6.85 25.69 -4.17
CA VAL A 459 -8.17 25.41 -4.77
C VAL A 459 -8.80 26.73 -5.23
N LYS A 460 -8.81 26.98 -6.54
CA LYS A 460 -9.40 28.20 -7.11
C LYS A 460 -10.43 27.89 -8.19
N PRO A 461 -11.57 28.60 -8.22
CA PRO A 461 -12.58 28.41 -9.25
C PRO A 461 -12.02 28.62 -10.65
N GLY A 462 -12.49 27.80 -11.60
CA GLY A 462 -12.09 27.87 -13.01
C GLY A 462 -10.66 27.39 -13.33
N THR A 463 -9.88 26.98 -12.34
CA THR A 463 -8.46 26.59 -12.53
C THR A 463 -8.19 25.14 -12.11
N PRO A 464 -7.15 24.50 -12.67
CA PRO A 464 -6.65 23.23 -12.14
C PRO A 464 -6.15 23.36 -10.70
N LEU A 465 -6.19 22.25 -9.96
CA LEU A 465 -5.63 22.13 -8.62
C LEU A 465 -4.12 22.34 -8.67
N ASN A 466 -3.59 23.13 -7.73
CA ASN A 466 -2.16 23.43 -7.63
C ASN A 466 -1.35 22.27 -7.04
N GLY A 467 -1.36 21.12 -7.72
CA GLY A 467 -0.70 19.89 -7.29
C GLY A 467 -1.48 18.63 -7.68
N ALA A 468 -0.92 17.47 -7.38
CA ALA A 468 -1.69 16.24 -7.41
C ALA A 468 -2.63 16.23 -6.19
N PRO A 469 -3.86 15.70 -6.31
CA PRO A 469 -4.79 15.62 -5.17
C PRO A 469 -4.29 14.67 -4.07
N LEU A 470 -3.36 13.76 -4.36
CA LEU A 470 -2.76 12.82 -3.42
C LEU A 470 -1.26 13.09 -3.32
N GLY A 471 -0.65 12.72 -2.19
CA GLY A 471 0.79 12.95 -1.96
C GLY A 471 1.30 12.33 -0.67
N TRP A 472 2.54 12.64 -0.34
CA TRP A 472 3.33 12.05 0.73
C TRP A 472 3.85 13.16 1.65
N PRO A 473 3.14 13.48 2.74
CA PRO A 473 3.60 14.46 3.72
C PRO A 473 4.85 14.02 4.47
N GLU A 474 5.72 14.97 4.80
CA GLU A 474 6.98 14.74 5.53
C GLU A 474 7.12 15.63 6.73
N SER A 475 6.52 16.82 6.67
CA SER A 475 6.55 17.78 7.74
C SER A 475 5.17 18.43 7.92
N PRO A 476 4.94 19.12 9.03
CA PRO A 476 3.70 19.87 9.26
C PRO A 476 3.35 20.85 8.13
N GLU A 477 4.35 21.40 7.44
CA GLU A 477 4.17 22.36 6.35
C GLU A 477 3.58 21.70 5.08
N ASP A 478 3.56 20.36 5.01
CA ASP A 478 2.89 19.61 3.94
C ASP A 478 1.39 19.39 4.19
N LEU A 479 0.87 19.77 5.37
CA LEU A 479 -0.53 19.57 5.68
C LEU A 479 -1.43 20.46 4.82
N PHE A 480 -2.56 19.90 4.40
CA PHE A 480 -3.58 20.56 3.59
C PHE A 480 -4.70 21.12 4.48
N VAL A 481 -4.32 22.11 5.28
CA VAL A 481 -5.17 22.81 6.24
C VAL A 481 -5.25 24.30 5.93
N ASP A 482 -6.25 24.98 6.47
CA ASP A 482 -6.35 26.44 6.40
C ASP A 482 -5.52 27.16 7.48
N ALA A 483 -5.62 28.49 7.53
CA ALA A 483 -4.88 29.32 8.49
C ALA A 483 -5.24 29.05 9.96
N HIS A 484 -6.36 28.39 10.23
CA HIS A 484 -6.79 27.97 11.56
C HIS A 484 -6.42 26.50 11.86
N GLY A 485 -5.84 25.79 10.89
CA GLY A 485 -5.52 24.37 11.02
C GLY A 485 -6.68 23.44 10.63
N GLU A 486 -7.78 23.96 10.09
CA GLU A 486 -8.95 23.17 9.72
C GLU A 486 -8.75 22.44 8.38
N PRO A 487 -9.32 21.23 8.19
CA PRO A 487 -9.11 20.45 6.97
C PRO A 487 -9.73 21.10 5.72
N VAL A 488 -8.98 21.15 4.61
CA VAL A 488 -9.49 21.65 3.32
C VAL A 488 -10.23 20.56 2.52
N ARG A 489 -9.93 19.29 2.77
CA ARG A 489 -10.56 18.15 2.09
C ARG A 489 -11.78 17.64 2.85
N ILE A 490 -12.80 17.18 2.11
CA ILE A 490 -14.02 16.59 2.69
C ILE A 490 -13.72 15.30 3.48
N ASP A 491 -12.70 14.54 3.08
CA ASP A 491 -12.28 13.32 3.79
C ASP A 491 -11.31 13.60 4.93
N LYS A 492 -10.99 14.87 5.17
CA LYS A 492 -10.01 15.36 6.15
C LYS A 492 -8.60 14.80 5.97
N GLY A 493 -8.28 14.28 4.78
CA GLY A 493 -6.93 13.83 4.45
C GLY A 493 -5.92 14.97 4.50
N PHE A 494 -4.68 14.66 4.85
CA PHE A 494 -3.55 15.59 5.02
C PHE A 494 -3.79 16.69 6.07
N SER A 495 -4.69 16.49 7.02
CA SER A 495 -4.91 17.39 8.15
C SER A 495 -4.22 16.91 9.43
N TRP A 496 -4.30 17.69 10.50
CA TRP A 496 -3.83 17.27 11.83
C TRP A 496 -4.52 16.01 12.35
N GLU A 497 -5.78 15.76 11.96
CA GLU A 497 -6.49 14.51 12.31
C GLU A 497 -5.87 13.31 11.59
N HIS A 498 -5.45 13.49 10.32
CA HIS A 498 -5.02 12.42 9.44
C HIS A 498 -3.81 12.80 8.57
N PRO A 499 -2.64 13.06 9.18
CA PRO A 499 -1.51 13.66 8.49
C PRO A 499 -0.90 12.73 7.44
N LEU A 500 -0.87 11.41 7.67
CA LEU A 500 -0.22 10.43 6.79
C LEU A 500 -1.21 9.68 5.87
N SER A 501 -2.21 10.38 5.33
CA SER A 501 -3.25 9.80 4.47
C SER A 501 -2.87 9.81 2.98
N ALA A 502 -1.78 9.12 2.63
CA ALA A 502 -1.15 9.20 1.30
C ALA A 502 -2.07 8.93 0.08
N HIS A 503 -3.18 8.22 0.29
CA HIS A 503 -4.20 7.93 -0.73
C HIS A 503 -5.58 8.54 -0.45
N GLY A 504 -5.69 9.48 0.49
CA GLY A 504 -6.98 9.97 0.99
C GLY A 504 -7.73 8.94 1.82
N LEU A 505 -8.91 9.32 2.32
CA LEU A 505 -9.69 8.56 3.30
C LEU A 505 -11.10 8.28 2.80
N MET A 506 -11.20 7.28 1.93
CA MET A 506 -12.45 6.90 1.30
C MET A 506 -13.53 6.40 2.29
N HIS A 507 -13.19 5.98 3.51
CA HIS A 507 -14.20 5.66 4.55
C HIS A 507 -14.88 6.88 5.14
N ASN A 508 -14.22 8.02 5.11
CA ASN A 508 -14.73 9.22 5.76
C ASN A 508 -15.66 10.03 4.84
N VAL A 509 -15.49 9.95 3.52
CA VAL A 509 -16.19 10.84 2.57
C VAL A 509 -17.72 10.85 2.72
N ILE A 510 -18.37 9.69 2.83
CA ILE A 510 -19.84 9.63 2.92
C ILE A 510 -20.31 10.22 4.25
N THR A 511 -19.67 9.83 5.35
CA THR A 511 -20.01 10.30 6.69
C THR A 511 -19.83 11.82 6.80
N ASN A 512 -18.71 12.33 6.30
CA ASN A 512 -18.35 13.75 6.33
C ASN A 512 -19.27 14.58 5.42
N ALA A 513 -19.55 14.10 4.21
CA ALA A 513 -20.51 14.73 3.30
C ALA A 513 -21.92 14.78 3.90
N TRP A 514 -22.36 13.71 4.57
CA TRP A 514 -23.66 13.65 5.27
C TRP A 514 -23.74 14.63 6.46
N ARG A 515 -22.64 14.79 7.21
CA ARG A 515 -22.54 15.77 8.32
C ARG A 515 -22.40 17.21 7.82
N GLY A 516 -21.84 17.39 6.63
CA GLY A 516 -21.39 18.69 6.17
C GLY A 516 -20.13 19.17 6.92
N ASP A 517 -19.26 18.24 7.31
CA ASP A 517 -18.04 18.50 8.09
C ASP A 517 -16.80 18.04 7.30
N PRO A 518 -15.86 18.92 6.93
CA PRO A 518 -15.78 20.33 7.32
C PRO A 518 -16.73 21.26 6.53
N TYR A 519 -17.34 20.77 5.44
CA TYR A 519 -18.31 21.52 4.64
C TYR A 519 -19.26 20.59 3.88
N ARG A 520 -20.32 21.13 3.31
CA ARG A 520 -21.25 20.40 2.42
C ARG A 520 -20.72 20.33 0.99
N ILE A 521 -20.99 19.20 0.33
CA ILE A 521 -20.72 19.01 -1.10
C ILE A 521 -22.04 19.03 -1.89
N ASP A 522 -21.96 19.32 -3.19
CA ASP A 522 -23.13 19.23 -4.09
C ASP A 522 -23.18 17.86 -4.77
N THR A 523 -22.06 17.43 -5.35
CA THR A 523 -21.99 16.23 -6.17
C THR A 523 -20.96 15.25 -5.62
N LEU A 524 -21.42 14.02 -5.37
CA LEU A 524 -20.58 12.87 -5.05
C LEU A 524 -20.60 11.90 -6.23
N LEU A 525 -19.45 11.72 -6.88
CA LEU A 525 -19.26 10.70 -7.91
C LEU A 525 -18.46 9.54 -7.34
N ILE A 526 -19.07 8.35 -7.34
CA ILE A 526 -18.48 7.14 -6.79
C ILE A 526 -18.36 6.13 -7.91
N PHE A 527 -17.14 5.77 -8.29
CA PHE A 527 -16.95 4.66 -9.24
C PHE A 527 -16.88 3.34 -8.48
N MET A 528 -17.86 2.44 -8.68
CA MET A 528 -18.08 1.12 -8.05
C MET A 528 -18.97 1.09 -6.79
N ALA A 529 -19.95 0.19 -6.80
CA ALA A 529 -20.83 -0.18 -5.67
C ALA A 529 -20.12 -0.70 -4.40
N ASN A 530 -18.79 -0.87 -4.45
CA ASN A 530 -17.98 -1.46 -3.39
C ASN A 530 -17.93 -0.61 -2.12
N MET A 531 -18.06 0.72 -2.25
CA MET A 531 -17.97 1.61 -1.09
C MET A 531 -19.06 1.28 -0.07
N ALA A 532 -20.32 1.14 -0.49
CA ALA A 532 -21.42 0.86 0.41
C ALA A 532 -21.45 -0.60 0.93
N TRP A 533 -20.96 -1.59 0.17
CA TRP A 533 -21.21 -3.02 0.47
C TRP A 533 -20.05 -3.77 1.14
N ASN A 534 -18.79 -3.51 0.76
CA ASN A 534 -17.63 -4.18 1.37
C ASN A 534 -16.70 -3.22 2.13
N SER A 535 -16.86 -1.90 1.99
CA SER A 535 -15.84 -0.93 2.45
C SER A 535 -16.26 -0.09 3.66
N THR A 536 -17.54 0.04 3.96
CA THR A 536 -18.00 0.95 5.03
C THR A 536 -18.00 0.34 6.42
N MET A 537 -17.66 -0.95 6.55
CA MET A 537 -17.78 -1.73 7.78
C MET A 537 -19.20 -1.72 8.41
N ASN A 538 -20.15 -0.98 7.81
CA ASN A 538 -21.55 -0.83 8.19
C ASN A 538 -22.38 -0.36 6.98
N THR A 539 -22.76 -1.32 6.13
CA THR A 539 -23.56 -1.10 4.93
C THR A 539 -24.89 -0.40 5.21
N SER A 540 -25.53 -0.74 6.34
CA SER A 540 -26.84 -0.19 6.72
C SER A 540 -26.77 1.30 7.00
N GLU A 541 -25.80 1.74 7.80
CA GLU A 541 -25.64 3.17 8.11
C GLU A 541 -25.27 4.00 6.89
N VAL A 542 -24.45 3.47 5.98
CA VAL A 542 -24.15 4.18 4.73
C VAL A 542 -25.36 4.32 3.83
N ARG A 543 -26.18 3.28 3.70
CA ARG A 543 -27.44 3.38 2.96
C ARG A 543 -28.39 4.41 3.59
N ARG A 544 -28.46 4.46 4.92
CA ARG A 544 -29.23 5.47 5.65
C ARG A 544 -28.71 6.87 5.34
N MET A 545 -27.41 7.12 5.48
CA MET A 545 -26.80 8.43 5.21
C MET A 545 -26.97 8.89 3.75
N LEU A 546 -26.86 7.98 2.78
CA LEU A 546 -27.08 8.30 1.36
C LEU A 546 -28.55 8.60 1.03
N ASN A 547 -29.50 8.17 1.86
CA ASN A 547 -30.94 8.42 1.69
C ASN A 547 -31.48 9.53 2.60
N ASP A 548 -30.69 9.98 3.57
CA ASP A 548 -31.15 10.94 4.55
C ASP A 548 -31.40 12.32 3.91
N LYS A 549 -32.45 12.98 4.39
CA LYS A 549 -32.94 14.25 3.85
C LYS A 549 -32.94 15.33 4.93
N HIS A 550 -32.90 16.57 4.50
CA HIS A 550 -33.23 17.71 5.35
C HIS A 550 -34.74 17.82 5.52
N GLU A 551 -35.19 18.71 6.42
CA GLU A 551 -36.61 18.95 6.68
C GLU A 551 -37.37 19.49 5.45
N ASP A 552 -36.65 20.11 4.50
CA ASP A 552 -37.15 20.58 3.21
C ASP A 552 -37.36 19.47 2.17
N GLY A 553 -36.97 18.23 2.49
CA GLY A 553 -37.10 17.06 1.61
C GLY A 553 -35.93 16.84 0.65
N GLU A 554 -34.92 17.72 0.63
CA GLU A 554 -33.71 17.55 -0.18
C GLU A 554 -32.75 16.56 0.47
N TYR A 555 -32.06 15.75 -0.34
CA TYR A 555 -31.05 14.83 0.17
C TYR A 555 -29.85 15.60 0.76
N LYS A 556 -29.35 15.14 1.91
CA LYS A 556 -28.16 15.73 2.56
C LYS A 556 -26.91 15.69 1.67
N ILE A 557 -26.82 14.67 0.81
CA ILE A 557 -25.88 14.61 -0.31
C ILE A 557 -26.72 14.82 -1.58
N PRO A 558 -26.74 16.02 -2.17
CA PRO A 558 -27.76 16.40 -3.15
C PRO A 558 -27.74 15.53 -4.42
N PHE A 559 -26.55 15.35 -5.02
CA PHE A 559 -26.41 14.66 -6.30
C PHE A 559 -25.41 13.51 -6.21
N LEU A 560 -25.82 12.34 -6.70
CA LEU A 560 -25.05 11.09 -6.64
C LEU A 560 -24.91 10.48 -8.03
N VAL A 561 -23.69 10.14 -8.41
CA VAL A 561 -23.35 9.43 -9.66
C VAL A 561 -22.60 8.15 -9.28
N VAL A 562 -22.99 7.00 -9.85
CA VAL A 562 -22.47 5.66 -9.48
C VAL A 562 -21.93 4.90 -10.70
#